data_AF-S7SVJ6-F1
#
_entry.id   AF-S7SVJ6-F1
#
_cell.length_a   1.000
_cell.length_b   1.000
_cell.length_c   1.000
_cell.angle_alpha   90.00
_cell.angle_beta   90.00
_cell.angle_gamma   90.00
#
_symmetry.space_group_name_H-M   'P 1'
#
loop_
_entity.id
_entity.type
_entity.pdbx_description
1 polymer ?
#
loop_
_entity_poly.entity_id
_entity_poly.type
_entity_poly.pdbx_seq_one_letter_code
_entity_poly.pdbx_strand_id
1 'polypeptide(L)'
;MYQDEALVLFDHLYLDSRQHLTSMLQLGGYTHVGSFVALSPFITKEVLEQFNQFMEEMPKEVRCGFSAAAVPGFSVRILAYETSAIEAIFQRVQQFIRQQCGEKAPVCWRKY
;
A
#
# COMPACT_ATOMS: atom_id res chain seq x y z
N MET A 1 5.48 2.03 -12.64
CA MET A 1 5.83 0.63 -12.93
C MET A 1 5.45 0.33 -14.36
N TYR A 2 6.36 -0.29 -15.11
CA TYR A 2 6.12 -0.73 -16.48
C TYR A 2 6.14 -2.26 -16.50
N GLN A 3 5.24 -2.85 -17.29
CA GLN A 3 5.23 -4.28 -17.61
C GLN A 3 5.04 -4.39 -19.12
N ASP A 4 5.90 -5.15 -19.80
CA ASP A 4 5.88 -5.31 -21.26
C ASP A 4 5.80 -3.95 -21.99
N GLU A 5 6.63 -2.99 -21.56
CA GLU A 5 6.71 -1.61 -22.07
C GLU A 5 5.45 -0.75 -21.85
N ALA A 6 4.40 -1.29 -21.25
CA ALA A 6 3.20 -0.54 -20.87
C ALA A 6 3.28 0.00 -19.44
N LEU A 7 2.88 1.26 -19.23
CA LEU A 7 2.76 1.86 -17.90
C LEU A 7 1.54 1.26 -17.18
N VAL A 8 1.77 0.45 -16.14
CA VAL A 8 0.70 -0.26 -15.41
C VAL A 8 0.33 0.38 -14.07
N LEU A 9 1.23 1.18 -13.48
CA LEU A 9 0.97 1.90 -12.23
C LEU A 9 1.86 3.14 -12.16
N PHE A 10 1.28 4.29 -11.80
CA PHE A 10 2.00 5.54 -11.59
C PHE A 10 1.55 6.15 -10.27
N ASP A 11 2.45 6.29 -9.30
CA ASP A 11 2.21 6.99 -8.05
C ASP A 11 3.03 8.29 -8.07
N HIS A 12 2.36 9.43 -7.93
CA HIS A 12 2.98 10.74 -7.88
C HIS A 12 2.64 11.40 -6.55
N LEU A 13 3.43 11.07 -5.52
CA LEU A 13 3.37 11.74 -4.23
C LEU A 13 4.27 12.98 -4.29
N TYR A 14 3.65 14.16 -4.37
CA TYR A 14 4.35 15.44 -4.28
C TYR A 14 4.00 16.12 -2.95
N LEU A 15 5.01 16.28 -2.09
CA LEU A 15 4.89 16.99 -0.82
C LEU A 15 5.74 18.25 -0.88
N ASP A 16 5.10 19.40 -0.68
CA ASP A 16 5.77 20.70 -0.61
C ASP A 16 5.57 21.28 0.79
N SER A 17 6.65 21.46 1.53
CA SER A 17 6.62 22.01 2.90
C SER A 17 6.15 23.46 2.96
N ARG A 18 6.13 24.16 1.83
CA ARG A 18 5.54 25.51 1.71
C ARG A 18 4.01 25.46 1.69
N GLN A 19 3.41 24.29 1.49
CA GLN A 19 1.97 24.06 1.53
C GLN A 19 1.56 23.54 2.92
N HIS A 20 0.28 23.71 3.26
CA HIS A 20 -0.24 23.31 4.57
C HIS A 20 -0.46 21.80 4.68
N LEU A 21 0.64 21.05 4.83
CA LEU A 21 0.68 19.57 4.87
C LEU A 21 -0.24 18.94 5.93
N THR A 22 -0.62 19.70 6.95
CA THR A 22 -1.56 19.28 8.00
C THR A 22 -3.03 19.30 7.59
N SER A 23 -3.36 19.81 6.40
CA SER A 23 -4.74 19.82 5.89
C SER A 23 -5.28 18.41 5.65
N MET A 24 -6.59 18.22 5.78
CA MET A 24 -7.26 16.91 5.68
C MET A 24 -7.04 16.19 4.34
N LEU A 25 -6.86 16.95 3.25
CA LEU A 25 -6.59 16.43 1.90
C LEU A 25 -5.09 16.15 1.65
N GLN A 26 -4.23 16.54 2.59
CA GLN A 26 -2.80 16.23 2.58
C GLN A 26 -2.52 15.15 3.65
N LEU A 27 -1.63 15.40 4.60
CA LEU A 27 -1.31 14.44 5.65
C LEU A 27 -2.30 14.48 6.81
N GLY A 28 -3.22 15.45 6.89
CA GLY A 28 -4.29 15.45 7.90
C GLY A 28 -3.80 15.41 9.35
N GLY A 29 -2.61 15.96 9.62
CA GLY A 29 -1.96 15.97 10.93
C GLY A 29 -0.92 14.86 11.15
N TYR A 30 -0.91 13.82 10.32
CA TYR A 30 0.13 12.79 10.34
C TYR A 30 1.48 13.33 9.84
N THR A 31 2.57 12.72 10.28
CA THR A 31 3.94 13.18 9.96
C THR A 31 4.67 12.23 9.01
N HIS A 32 4.17 11.00 8.84
CA HIS A 32 4.76 9.97 8.01
C HIS A 32 3.73 9.45 7.01
N VAL A 33 4.21 9.09 5.82
CA VAL A 33 3.43 8.47 4.75
C VAL A 33 4.16 7.24 4.23
N GLY A 34 3.42 6.17 4.00
CA GLY A 34 3.93 4.93 3.41
C GLY A 34 3.10 4.53 2.21
N SER A 35 3.76 4.20 1.10
CA SER A 35 3.14 3.59 -0.08
C SER A 35 3.63 2.16 -0.22
N PHE A 36 2.71 1.24 -0.47
CA PHE A 36 3.02 -0.16 -0.76
C PHE A 36 2.25 -0.60 -2.00
N VAL A 37 2.89 -1.34 -2.88
CA VAL A 37 2.28 -1.85 -4.11
C VAL A 37 2.60 -3.34 -4.24
N ALA A 38 1.58 -4.15 -4.49
CA ALA A 38 1.74 -5.55 -4.82
C ALA A 38 1.04 -5.84 -6.15
N LEU A 39 1.82 -6.26 -7.14
CA LEU A 39 1.32 -6.71 -8.44
C LEU A 39 1.69 -8.19 -8.58
N SER A 40 0.69 -9.02 -8.86
CA SER A 40 0.88 -10.46 -9.02
C SER A 40 -0.34 -11.04 -9.74
N PRO A 41 -0.14 -11.93 -10.73
CA PRO A 41 -1.25 -12.62 -11.39
C PRO A 41 -2.08 -13.48 -10.42
N PHE A 42 -1.55 -13.78 -9.23
CA PHE A 42 -2.24 -14.53 -8.17
C PHE A 42 -3.14 -13.66 -7.29
N ILE A 43 -3.11 -12.32 -7.44
CA ILE A 43 -4.03 -11.42 -6.73
C ILE A 43 -5.33 -11.36 -7.53
N THR A 44 -6.25 -12.27 -7.22
CA THR A 44 -7.58 -12.34 -7.83
C THR A 44 -8.56 -11.41 -7.12
N LYS A 45 -9.79 -11.32 -7.63
CA LYS A 45 -10.87 -10.55 -6.99
C LYS A 45 -11.18 -11.08 -5.58
N GLU A 46 -11.18 -12.39 -5.41
CA GLU A 46 -11.42 -13.06 -4.13
C GLU A 46 -10.32 -12.72 -3.11
N VAL A 47 -9.06 -12.63 -3.57
CA VAL A 47 -7.94 -12.17 -2.73
C VAL A 47 -8.13 -10.71 -2.32
N LEU A 48 -8.63 -9.84 -3.21
CA LEU A 48 -8.93 -8.44 -2.87
C LEU A 48 -10.08 -8.30 -1.87
N GLU A 49 -11.10 -9.15 -1.94
CA GLU A 49 -12.21 -9.18 -0.98
C GLU A 49 -11.71 -9.61 0.41
N GLN A 50 -10.85 -10.63 0.49
CA GLN A 50 -10.18 -11.01 1.74
C GLN A 50 -9.25 -9.91 2.24
N PHE A 51 -8.56 -9.21 1.33
CA PHE A 51 -7.70 -8.09 1.70
C PHE A 51 -8.49 -6.93 2.30
N ASN A 52 -9.71 -6.66 1.78
CA ASN A 52 -10.58 -5.65 2.36
C ASN A 52 -10.92 -5.95 3.83
N GLN A 53 -11.28 -7.21 4.12
CA GLN A 53 -11.55 -7.65 5.50
C GLN A 53 -10.30 -7.54 6.39
N PHE A 54 -9.14 -7.99 5.89
CA PHE A 54 -7.86 -7.85 6.58
C PHE A 54 -7.51 -6.37 6.90
N MET A 55 -7.86 -5.44 6.01
CA MET A 55 -7.61 -4.01 6.20
C MET A 55 -8.53 -3.38 7.26
N GLU A 56 -9.75 -3.90 7.43
CA GLU A 56 -10.68 -3.48 8.49
C GLU A 56 -10.16 -3.86 9.89
N GLU A 57 -9.30 -4.87 9.99
CA GLU A 57 -8.66 -5.31 11.25
C GLU A 57 -7.40 -4.50 11.62
N MET A 58 -7.01 -3.51 10.80
CA MET A 58 -5.82 -2.69 11.08
C MET A 58 -6.02 -1.78 12.30
N PRO A 59 -4.93 -1.46 13.04
CA PRO A 59 -5.00 -0.56 14.18
C PRO A 59 -5.62 0.80 13.79
N LYS A 60 -6.43 1.40 14.68
CA LYS A 60 -7.12 2.67 14.40
C LYS A 60 -6.21 3.89 14.51
N GLU A 61 -5.05 3.71 15.12
CA GLU A 61 -4.03 4.74 15.35
C GLU A 61 -3.32 5.16 14.05
N VAL A 62 -3.42 4.32 13.01
CA VAL A 62 -2.90 4.56 11.68
C VAL A 62 -4.06 4.74 10.71
N ARG A 63 -3.92 5.68 9.77
CA ARG A 63 -4.90 5.83 8.70
C ARG A 63 -4.41 5.06 7.48
N CYS A 64 -5.07 3.96 7.19
CA CYS A 64 -4.71 3.06 6.10
C CYS A 64 -5.84 2.99 5.08
N GLY A 65 -5.50 2.95 3.80
CA GLY A 65 -6.45 2.73 2.71
C GLY A 65 -5.78 1.95 1.58
N PHE A 66 -6.58 1.29 0.76
CA PHE A 66 -6.07 0.58 -0.40
C PHE A 66 -6.96 0.78 -1.62
N SER A 67 -6.41 0.51 -2.79
CA SER A 67 -7.11 0.53 -4.06
C SER A 67 -6.62 -0.61 -4.95
N ALA A 68 -7.53 -1.26 -5.66
CA ALA A 68 -7.17 -2.22 -6.70
C ALA A 68 -6.40 -1.50 -7.83
N ALA A 69 -5.42 -2.18 -8.42
CA ALA A 69 -4.72 -1.70 -9.59
C ALA A 69 -5.48 -2.08 -10.88
N ALA A 70 -5.15 -1.44 -12.01
CA ALA A 70 -5.71 -1.78 -13.32
C ALA A 70 -5.26 -3.17 -13.82
N VAL A 71 -4.22 -3.73 -13.21
CA VAL A 71 -3.70 -5.09 -13.42
C VAL A 71 -3.83 -5.87 -12.10
N PRO A 72 -3.78 -7.22 -12.11
CA PRO A 72 -3.86 -8.03 -10.89
C PRO A 72 -2.91 -7.55 -9.79
N GLY A 73 -3.48 -6.96 -8.74
CA GLY A 73 -2.72 -6.24 -7.72
C GLY A 73 -3.50 -5.13 -7.02
N PHE A 74 -2.83 -4.49 -6.09
CA PHE A 74 -3.35 -3.36 -5.33
C PHE A 74 -2.23 -2.44 -4.85
N SER A 75 -2.62 -1.23 -4.43
CA SER A 75 -1.77 -0.29 -3.70
C SER A 75 -2.37 0.03 -2.34
N VAL A 76 -1.53 0.18 -1.32
CA VAL A 76 -1.87 0.59 0.04
C VAL A 76 -1.20 1.92 0.33
N ARG A 77 -1.95 2.85 0.93
CA ARG A 77 -1.47 4.14 1.43
C ARG A 77 -1.70 4.22 2.93
N ILE A 78 -0.64 4.57 3.66
CA ILE A 78 -0.63 4.67 5.11
C ILE A 78 -0.23 6.08 5.50
N LEU A 79 -0.94 6.65 6.48
CA LEU A 79 -0.52 7.83 7.23
C LEU A 79 -0.35 7.46 8.70
N ALA A 80 0.78 7.88 9.29
CA ALA A 80 1.16 7.53 10.66
C ALA A 80 1.98 8.66 11.32
N TYR A 81 2.21 8.53 12.63
CA TYR A 81 3.04 9.46 13.41
C TYR A 81 4.49 8.98 13.57
N GLU A 82 4.76 7.72 13.25
CA GLU A 82 6.08 7.09 13.38
C GLU A 82 6.31 6.05 12.28
N THR A 83 7.56 5.91 11.86
CA THR A 83 7.97 4.93 10.83
C THR A 83 7.70 3.49 11.26
N SER A 84 7.90 3.15 12.54
CA SER A 84 7.67 1.81 13.09
C SER A 84 6.25 1.29 12.84
N ALA A 85 5.25 2.17 12.95
CA ALA A 85 3.86 1.82 12.67
C ALA A 85 3.65 1.47 11.19
N ILE A 86 4.29 2.19 10.26
CA ILE A 86 4.24 1.90 8.82
C ILE A 86 4.91 0.55 8.54
N GLU A 87 6.09 0.32 9.11
CA GLU A 87 6.85 -0.94 8.93
C GLU A 87 6.07 -2.15 9.45
N ALA A 88 5.38 -2.01 10.59
CA ALA A 88 4.53 -3.07 11.13
C ALA A 88 3.38 -3.43 10.17
N ILE A 89 2.73 -2.44 9.56
CA ILE A 89 1.68 -2.68 8.55
C ILE A 89 2.27 -3.34 7.32
N PHE A 90 3.42 -2.88 6.83
CA PHE A 90 4.10 -3.50 5.68
C PHE A 90 4.39 -4.98 5.92
N GLN A 91 4.85 -5.35 7.12
CA GLN A 91 5.07 -6.76 7.47
C GLN A 91 3.77 -7.57 7.43
N ARG A 92 2.66 -7.03 7.97
CA ARG A 92 1.36 -7.72 7.96
C ARG A 92 0.84 -7.89 6.54
N VAL A 93 0.89 -6.84 5.71
CA VAL A 93 0.48 -6.91 4.30
C VAL A 93 1.34 -7.90 3.52
N GLN A 94 2.66 -7.90 3.74
CA GLN A 94 3.57 -8.86 3.14
C GLN A 94 3.24 -10.31 3.55
N GLN A 95 2.92 -10.54 4.82
CA GLN A 95 2.54 -11.85 5.32
C GLN A 95 1.24 -12.34 4.69
N PHE A 96 0.23 -11.47 4.58
CA PHE A 96 -1.02 -11.76 3.88
C PHE A 96 -0.75 -12.20 2.44
N ILE A 97 0.03 -11.42 1.68
CA ILE A 97 0.34 -11.74 0.28
C ILE A 97 1.07 -13.08 0.16
N ARG A 98 2.04 -13.35 1.05
CA ARG A 98 2.78 -14.63 1.05
C ARG A 98 1.86 -15.83 1.28
N GLN A 99 0.86 -15.70 2.15
CA GLN A 99 -0.11 -16.76 2.40
C GLN A 99 -1.00 -17.02 1.18
N GLN A 100 -1.39 -15.97 0.44
CA GLN A 100 -2.28 -16.08 -0.71
C GLN A 100 -1.56 -16.51 -2.01
N CYS A 101 -0.34 -16.03 -2.24
CA CYS A 101 0.41 -16.24 -3.48
C CYS A 101 1.45 -17.39 -3.40
N GLY A 102 1.61 -18.01 -2.23
CA GLY A 102 2.62 -19.05 -1.96
C GLY A 102 4.07 -18.55 -1.91
N GLU A 103 4.99 -19.40 -1.45
CA GLU A 103 6.43 -19.09 -1.29
C GLU A 103 7.17 -18.78 -2.62
N LYS A 104 6.52 -18.98 -3.78
CA LYS A 104 7.15 -19.00 -5.10
C LYS A 104 7.09 -17.69 -5.89
N ALA A 105 6.39 -16.66 -5.41
CA ALA A 105 6.34 -15.39 -6.13
C ALA A 105 7.62 -14.58 -5.85
N PRO A 106 8.45 -14.24 -6.86
CA PRO A 106 9.53 -13.28 -6.68
C PRO A 106 8.89 -11.92 -6.41
N VAL A 107 8.81 -11.54 -5.14
CA VAL A 107 8.29 -10.23 -4.79
C VAL A 107 9.41 -9.22 -5.03
N CYS A 108 9.29 -8.46 -6.12
CA CYS A 108 10.18 -7.33 -6.39
C CYS A 108 9.76 -6.16 -5.49
N TRP A 109 10.32 -6.14 -4.27
CA TRP A 109 10.10 -5.04 -3.34
C TRP A 109 10.89 -3.81 -3.80
N ARG A 110 10.20 -2.69 -4.03
CA ARG A 110 10.84 -1.39 -4.15
C ARG A 110 10.42 -0.55 -2.95
N LYS A 111 11.39 -0.23 -2.08
CA LYS A 111 11.22 0.77 -1.03
C LYS A 111 11.31 2.15 -1.69
N TYR A 112 10.28 2.98 -1.53
CA TYR A 112 10.28 4.40 -1.88
C TYR A 112 9.76 5.19 -0.69
#